data_AF-A0A661CWM7-F1
#
_entry.id   AF-A0A661CWM7-F1
#
_cell.length_a   1.000
_cell.length_b   1.000
_cell.length_c   1.000
_cell.angle_alpha   90.00
_cell.angle_beta   90.00
_cell.angle_gamma   90.00
#
_symmetry.space_group_name_H-M   'P 1'
#
loop_
_entity.id
_entity.type
_entity.pdbx_description
1 polymer ?
#
loop_
_entity_poly.entity_id
_entity_poly.type
_entity_poly.pdbx_seq_one_letter_code
_entity_poly.pdbx_strand_id
1 'polypeptide(L)' 'MSINDNESYNEHLKDNEKDDQQLQALISQGHRQPPPPRGLEHSPEYMAEQKRLAEASVKALSTPLFEPSTNTRTEK' A
#
# COMPACT_ATOMS: atom_id res chain seq x y z
N MET A 1 31.96 30.80 2.01
CA MET A 1 31.35 29.47 2.24
C MET A 1 31.50 29.19 3.71
N SER A 2 30.40 29.15 4.44
CA SER A 2 30.39 29.02 5.89
C SER A 2 30.72 27.58 6.27
N ILE A 3 31.62 27.40 7.24
CA ILE A 3 32.11 26.10 7.72
C ILE A 3 30.96 25.20 8.21
N ASN A 4 29.84 25.81 8.62
CA ASN A 4 28.65 25.12 9.15
C ASN A 4 27.81 24.38 8.09
N ASP A 5 27.93 24.70 6.80
CA ASP A 5 27.17 24.01 5.74
C ASP A 5 27.79 22.64 5.42
N ASN A 6 29.10 22.51 5.66
CA ASN A 6 29.88 21.34 5.30
C ASN A 6 29.73 20.20 6.32
N GLU A 7 29.57 20.54 7.62
CA GLU A 7 29.29 19.55 8.67
C GLU A 7 27.87 19.00 8.56
N SER A 8 26.89 19.87 8.32
CA SER A 8 25.49 19.49 8.11
C SER A 8 25.31 18.61 6.86
N TYR A 9 25.96 18.97 5.74
CA TYR A 9 25.98 18.12 4.54
C TYR A 9 26.57 16.73 4.81
N ASN A 10 27.65 16.65 5.59
CA ASN A 10 28.28 15.37 5.94
C ASN A 10 27.43 14.53 6.90
N GLU A 11 26.59 15.13 7.75
CA GLU A 11 25.61 14.39 8.56
C GLU A 11 24.51 13.80 7.69
N HIS A 12 23.96 14.58 6.76
CA HIS A 12 22.94 14.10 5.82
C HIS A 12 23.43 12.95 4.93
N LEU A 13 24.72 12.91 4.58
CA LEU A 13 25.31 11.77 3.85
C LEU A 13 25.35 10.49 4.70
N LYS A 14 25.60 10.59 6.00
CA LYS A 14 25.61 9.42 6.91
C LYS A 14 24.21 8.87 7.13
N ASP A 15 23.21 9.75 7.19
CA ASP A 15 21.81 9.34 7.27
C ASP A 15 21.37 8.57 6.00
N ASN A 16 21.76 9.06 4.82
CA ASN A 16 21.50 8.34 3.56
C ASN A 16 22.19 6.98 3.48
N GLU A 17 23.43 6.87 3.97
CA GLU A 17 24.17 5.60 3.99
C GLU A 17 23.50 4.57 4.93
N LYS A 18 22.98 5.03 6.07
CA LYS A 18 22.25 4.20 7.02
C LYS A 18 20.92 3.71 6.44
N ASP A 19 20.19 4.59 5.77
CA ASP A 19 18.93 4.24 5.12
C ASP A 19 19.15 3.25 3.97
N ASP A 20 20.21 3.41 3.18
CA ASP A 20 20.59 2.45 2.13
C ASP A 20 20.95 1.09 2.73
N GLN A 21 21.71 1.04 3.84
CA GLN A 21 22.00 -0.21 4.54
C GLN A 21 20.74 -0.90 5.06
N GLN A 22 19.76 -0.15 5.57
CA GLN A 22 18.47 -0.71 6.00
C GLN A 22 17.66 -1.24 4.82
N LEU A 23 17.63 -0.52 3.70
CA LEU A 23 16.95 -0.94 2.48
C LEU A 23 17.58 -2.23 1.93
N GLN A 24 18.91 -2.30 1.87
CA GLN A 24 19.65 -3.50 1.46
C GLN A 24 19.37 -4.68 2.40
N ALA A 25 19.27 -4.45 3.70
CA ALA A 25 18.91 -5.50 4.66
C ALA A 25 17.48 -6.02 4.42
N LEU A 26 16.51 -5.14 4.16
CA LEU A 26 15.12 -5.52 3.86
C LEU A 26 14.99 -6.25 2.53
N ILE A 27 15.70 -5.80 1.48
CA ILE A 27 15.76 -6.46 0.18
C ILE A 27 16.38 -7.85 0.34
N SER A 28 17.49 -7.95 1.08
CA SER A 28 18.16 -9.22 1.37
C SER A 28 17.29 -10.17 2.20
N GLN A 29 16.37 -9.63 3.01
CA GLN A 29 15.38 -10.42 3.77
C GLN A 29 14.14 -10.79 2.94
N GLY A 30 13.81 -10.03 1.90
CA GLY A 30 12.62 -10.18 1.06
C GLY A 30 12.50 -11.51 0.29
N HIS A 31 13.54 -12.35 0.30
CA HIS A 31 13.61 -13.59 -0.48
C HIS A 31 13.42 -14.89 0.32
N ARG A 32 12.92 -14.83 1.56
CA ARG A 32 12.72 -16.06 2.39
C ARG A 32 11.29 -16.30 2.83
N GLN A 33 10.30 -15.72 2.18
CA GLN A 33 8.96 -16.27 2.34
C GLN A 33 8.89 -17.58 1.55
N PRO A 34 8.60 -18.73 2.20
CA PRO A 34 8.35 -19.95 1.46
C PRO A 34 7.24 -19.67 0.44
N PRO A 35 7.29 -20.30 -0.74
CA PRO A 35 6.15 -20.22 -1.64
C PRO A 35 4.89 -20.59 -0.86
N PRO A 36 3.76 -19.93 -1.11
CA PRO A 36 2.52 -20.31 -0.47
C PRO A 36 2.31 -21.82 -0.65
N PRO A 37 1.84 -22.53 0.39
CA PRO A 37 1.70 -23.98 0.32
C PRO A 37 0.84 -24.36 -0.88
N ARG A 38 1.25 -25.40 -1.62
CA ARG A 38 0.48 -25.88 -2.78
C ARG A 38 -0.94 -26.22 -2.33
N GLY A 39 -1.94 -25.73 -3.07
CA GLY A 39 -3.35 -25.97 -2.73
C GLY A 39 -3.86 -25.09 -1.58
N LEU A 40 -3.13 -24.03 -1.18
CA LEU A 40 -3.66 -23.00 -0.30
C LEU A 40 -4.97 -22.45 -0.86
N GLU A 41 -5.05 -22.30 -2.17
CA GLU A 41 -6.27 -21.93 -2.89
C GLU A 41 -7.45 -22.89 -2.63
N HIS A 42 -7.19 -24.15 -2.31
CA HIS A 42 -8.22 -25.16 -2.00
C HIS A 42 -8.47 -25.33 -0.49
N SER A 43 -7.76 -24.59 0.35
CA SER A 43 -8.00 -24.62 1.80
C SER A 43 -9.37 -24.02 2.14
N PRO A 44 -10.11 -24.58 3.11
CA PRO A 44 -11.36 -24.00 3.60
C PRO A 44 -11.22 -22.53 4.03
N GLU A 45 -10.09 -22.18 4.64
CA GLU A 45 -9.77 -20.85 5.12
C GLU A 45 -9.65 -19.84 3.96
N TYR A 46 -8.91 -20.20 2.91
CA TYR A 46 -8.77 -19.36 1.72
C TYR A 46 -10.11 -19.15 1.02
N MET A 47 -10.90 -20.22 0.88
CA MET A 47 -12.23 -20.15 0.24
C MET A 47 -13.20 -19.26 1.04
N ALA A 48 -13.17 -19.35 2.37
CA ALA A 48 -13.96 -18.48 3.24
C ALA A 48 -13.57 -17.01 3.12
N GLU A 49 -12.26 -16.72 3.02
CA GLU A 49 -11.74 -15.37 2.84
C GLU A 49 -12.11 -14.79 1.46
N GLN A 50 -12.01 -15.56 0.38
CA GLN A 50 -12.45 -15.14 -0.95
C GLN A 50 -13.95 -14.80 -0.99
N LYS A 51 -14.78 -15.62 -0.31
CA LYS A 51 -16.21 -15.33 -0.17
C LYS A 51 -16.45 -14.02 0.59
N ARG A 52 -15.74 -13.79 1.70
CA ARG A 52 -15.84 -12.56 2.50
C ARG A 52 -15.49 -11.32 1.67
N LEU A 53 -14.41 -11.39 0.89
CA LEU A 53 -13.97 -10.30 0.02
C LEU A 53 -14.99 -10.01 -1.09
N ALA A 54 -15.55 -11.06 -1.71
CA ALA A 54 -16.59 -10.91 -2.73
C ALA A 54 -17.85 -10.24 -2.17
N GLU A 55 -18.30 -10.64 -0.98
CA GLU A 55 -19.46 -10.03 -0.30
C GLU A 55 -19.20 -8.57 0.09
N ALA A 56 -18.00 -8.25 0.55
CA ALA A 56 -17.60 -6.87 0.86
C ALA A 56 -17.58 -5.98 -0.38
N SER A 57 -17.11 -6.50 -1.52
CA SER A 57 -17.07 -5.78 -2.80
C SER A 57 -18.49 -5.42 -3.28
N VAL A 58 -19.45 -6.35 -3.21
CA VAL A 58 -20.85 -6.08 -3.58
C VAL A 58 -21.48 -5.02 -2.67
N LYS A 59 -21.16 -5.02 -1.36
CA LYS A 59 -21.63 -3.99 -0.42
C LYS A 59 -20.99 -2.62 -0.66
N ALA A 60 -19.78 -2.57 -1.20
CA ALA A 60 -19.13 -1.31 -1.55
C ALA A 60 -19.64 -0.74 -2.88
N LEU A 61 -19.98 -1.59 -3.85
CA LEU A 61 -20.52 -1.18 -5.15
C LEU A 61 -21.96 -0.63 -5.10
N SER A 62 -22.67 -0.82 -3.98
CA SER A 62 -24.02 -0.25 -3.78
C SER A 62 -24.02 1.21 -3.29
N THR A 63 -22.85 1.81 -3.03
CA THR A 63 -22.77 3.27 -2.87
C THR A 63 -22.79 3.91 -4.26
N PRO A 64 -23.82 4.69 -4.62
CA PRO A 64 -23.89 5.31 -5.93
C PRO A 64 -22.68 6.24 -6.14
N LEU A 65 -21.94 6.01 -7.24
CA LEU A 65 -20.76 6.80 -7.65
C LEU A 65 -21.09 8.26 -7.99
N PHE A 66 -22.37 8.61 -8.11
CA PHE A 66 -22.84 9.95 -8.38
C PHE A 66 -23.95 10.32 -7.39
N GLU A 67 -23.78 11.45 -6.72
CA GLU A 67 -24.86 12.15 -6.03
C GLU A 67 -25.97 12.45 -7.06
N PRO A 68 -27.24 12.15 -6.78
CA PRO A 68 -28.33 12.54 -7.66
C PRO A 68 -28.43 14.07 -7.68
N SER A 69 -27.79 14.69 -8.68
CA SER A 69 -27.88 16.12 -8.95
C SER A 69 -29.33 16.46 -9.28
N THR A 70 -30.04 17.05 -8.33
CA THR A 70 -31.34 17.71 -8.59
C THR A 70 -31.09 18.96 -9.42
N ASN A 71 -30.95 18.79 -10.73
CA ASN A 71 -31.10 19.91 -11.66
C ASN A 71 -32.57 20.32 -11.63
N THR A 72 -32.94 21.21 -10.71
CA THR A 72 -34.15 22.01 -10.88
C THR A 72 -33.92 22.90 -12.08
N ARG A 73 -34.57 22.55 -13.20
CA ARG A 73 -34.71 23.37 -14.39
C ARG A 73 -35.27 24.74 -13.99
N THR A 74 -34.42 25.75 -13.91
CA THR A 74 -34.86 27.15 -13.81
C THR A 74 -35.42 27.54 -15.17
N GLU A 75 -36.73 27.41 -15.35
CA GLU A 75 -37.45 28.05 -16.45
C GLU A 75 -37.40 29.58 -16.24
N LYS A 76 -37.04 30.30 -17.30
CA LYS A 76 -37.22 31.75 -17.40
C LYS A 76 -38.60 32.05 -17.96
#